data_AF-A0A835LZI2-F1
#
_entry.id   AF-A0A835LZI2-F1
#
_cell.length_a   1.000
_cell.length_b   1.000
_cell.length_c   1.000
_cell.angle_alpha   90.00
_cell.angle_beta   90.00
_cell.angle_gamma   90.00
#
_symmetry.space_group_name_H-M   'P 1'
#
loop_
_entity.id
_entity.type
_entity.pdbx_description
1 polymer ?
#
loop_
_entity_poly.entity_id
_entity_poly.type
_entity_poly.pdbx_seq_one_letter_code
_entity_poly.pdbx_strand_id
1 'polypeptide(L)'
;MPRVSVEKLRLGLEFFLKGIGFERDVLLRMPRLLMYSMEKRVIPRYFVLEILKSKKLLKRNTSFVNVIQLSEDEFLDKYISKYRDNAEELLIAYKGGLANVDTSEESDRE
;
A
#
# COMPACT_ATOMS: atom_id res chain seq x y z
N MET A 1 9.89 20.65 -2.08
CA MET A 1 9.64 19.23 -1.75
C MET A 1 8.32 19.12 -1.01
N PRO A 2 7.45 18.15 -1.29
CA PRO A 2 6.22 17.98 -0.51
C PRO A 2 6.58 17.71 0.95
N ARG A 3 5.97 18.46 1.87
CA ARG A 3 6.20 18.34 3.32
C ARG A 3 5.43 17.13 3.82
N VAL A 4 6.13 16.06 4.20
CA VAL A 4 5.53 14.91 4.88
C VAL A 4 5.35 15.30 6.36
N SER A 5 4.16 15.09 6.92
CA SER A 5 3.93 15.33 8.35
C SER A 5 4.69 14.31 9.21
N VAL A 6 5.00 14.69 10.45
CA VAL A 6 5.69 13.80 11.40
C VAL A 6 4.79 12.59 11.70
N GLU A 7 3.49 12.81 11.77
CA GLU A 7 2.44 11.80 11.98
C GLU A 7 2.48 10.76 10.86
N LYS A 8 2.53 11.20 9.59
CA LYS A 8 2.63 10.29 8.45
C LYS A 8 3.94 9.49 8.47
N LEU A 9 5.05 10.13 8.84
CA LEU A 9 6.34 9.43 8.97
C LEU A 9 6.30 8.37 10.08
N ARG A 10 5.69 8.69 11.24
CA ARG A 10 5.51 7.73 12.34
C ARG A 10 4.67 6.54 11.91
N LEU A 11 3.52 6.78 11.25
CA LEU A 11 2.67 5.71 10.72
C LEU A 11 3.43 4.82 9.73
N GLY A 12 4.18 5.44 8.82
CA GLY A 12 5.02 4.71 7.87
C GLY A 12 6.06 3.85 8.58
N LEU A 13 6.82 4.43 9.51
CA LEU A 13 7.85 3.71 10.27
C LEU A 13 7.26 2.55 11.09
N GLU A 14 6.13 2.76 11.74
CA GLU A 14 5.42 1.72 12.48
C GLU A 14 5.00 0.57 11.55
N PHE A 15 4.37 0.89 10.41
CA PHE A 15 3.97 -0.11 9.43
C PHE A 15 5.16 -0.90 8.87
N PHE A 16 6.21 -0.20 8.41
CA PHE A 16 7.35 -0.87 7.80
C PHE A 16 8.14 -1.69 8.82
N LEU A 17 8.53 -1.09 9.96
CA LEU A 17 9.42 -1.75 10.91
C LEU A 17 8.71 -2.79 11.78
N LYS A 18 7.51 -2.47 12.29
CA LYS A 18 6.77 -3.35 13.19
C LYS A 18 5.73 -4.19 12.45
N GLY A 19 5.00 -3.58 11.52
CA GLY A 19 3.89 -4.26 10.82
C GLY A 19 4.35 -5.36 9.88
N ILE A 20 5.35 -5.07 9.03
CA ILE A 20 5.82 -6.02 8.00
C ILE A 20 7.28 -6.45 8.19
N GLY A 21 7.95 -5.99 9.25
CA GLY A 21 9.29 -6.44 9.63
C GLY A 21 10.41 -6.01 8.68
N PHE A 22 10.28 -4.87 8.01
CA PHE A 22 11.39 -4.31 7.22
C PHE A 22 12.59 -3.97 8.09
N GLU A 23 13.79 -4.26 7.58
CA GLU A 23 15.02 -3.79 8.18
C GLU A 23 15.15 -2.26 8.05
N ARG A 24 15.66 -1.60 9.09
CA ARG A 24 15.88 -0.14 9.08
C ARG A 24 16.74 0.30 7.91
N ASP A 25 17.75 -0.49 7.56
CA ASP A 25 18.69 -0.20 6.47
C ASP A 25 18.01 -0.13 5.10
N VAL A 26 16.88 -0.83 4.92
CA VAL A 26 16.07 -0.74 3.70
C VAL A 26 15.41 0.64 3.61
N LEU A 27 14.86 1.14 4.71
CA LEU A 27 14.22 2.46 4.75
C LEU A 27 15.22 3.61 4.65
N LEU A 28 16.41 3.46 5.25
CA LEU A 28 17.48 4.46 5.14
C LEU A 28 18.00 4.59 3.70
N ARG A 29 18.11 3.47 2.98
CA ARG A 29 18.50 3.49 1.55
C ARG A 29 17.38 3.95 0.64
N MET A 30 16.12 3.81 1.05
CA MET A 30 14.94 4.12 0.23
C MET A 30 13.91 4.96 1.00
N PRO A 31 14.27 6.20 1.41
CA PRO A 31 13.37 7.07 2.18
C PRO A 31 12.10 7.42 1.39
N ARG A 32 12.13 7.31 0.05
CA ARG A 32 10.97 7.47 -0.83
C ARG A 32 9.80 6.56 -0.47
N LEU A 33 10.05 5.41 0.15
CA LEU A 33 8.98 4.51 0.62
C LEU A 33 8.06 5.18 1.64
N LEU A 34 8.60 6.07 2.47
CA LEU A 34 7.86 6.86 3.46
C LEU A 34 7.18 8.10 2.85
N MET A 35 7.52 8.46 1.61
CA MET A 35 6.92 9.59 0.90
C MET A 35 5.59 9.23 0.23
N TYR A 36 5.39 7.97 -0.15
CA TYR A 36 4.14 7.48 -0.70
C TYR A 36 2.97 7.61 0.30
N SER A 37 1.73 7.62 -0.21
CA SER A 37 0.56 7.57 0.65
C SER A 37 0.47 6.20 1.33
N MET A 38 0.41 6.17 2.66
CA MET A 38 0.28 4.92 3.40
C MET A 38 -1.07 4.27 3.12
N GLU A 39 -2.14 5.05 3.30
CA GLU A 39 -3.53 4.60 3.16
C GLU A 39 -3.93 4.37 1.70
N LYS A 40 -3.50 5.23 0.77
CA LYS A 40 -3.94 5.13 -0.64
C LYS A 40 -3.03 4.26 -1.51
N ARG A 41 -1.81 3.90 -1.04
CA ARG A 41 -0.85 3.15 -1.87
C ARG A 41 -0.16 2.02 -1.12
N VAL A 42 0.55 2.28 -0.03
CA VAL A 42 1.42 1.27 0.59
C VAL A 42 0.60 0.12 1.18
N ILE A 43 -0.38 0.45 2.02
CA ILE A 43 -1.22 -0.53 2.74
C ILE A 43 -2.13 -1.31 1.78
N PRO A 44 -2.87 -0.68 0.84
CA PRO A 44 -3.67 -1.41 -0.16
C PRO A 44 -2.85 -2.43 -0.94
N ARG A 45 -1.67 -2.02 -1.42
CA ARG A 45 -0.80 -2.90 -2.23
C ARG A 45 -0.22 -4.03 -1.39
N TYR A 46 0.05 -3.81 -0.11
CA TYR A 46 0.47 -4.87 0.81
C TYR A 46 -0.60 -5.95 0.95
N PHE A 47 -1.85 -5.57 1.21
CA PHE A 47 -2.93 -6.56 1.40
C PHE A 47 -3.21 -7.38 0.15
N VAL A 48 -3.20 -6.76 -1.03
CA VAL A 48 -3.30 -7.48 -2.30
C VAL A 48 -2.20 -8.55 -2.42
N LEU A 49 -0.96 -8.21 -2.05
CA LEU A 49 0.15 -9.17 -2.10
C LEU A 49 0.00 -10.29 -1.07
N GLU A 50 -0.47 -10.01 0.13
CA GLU A 50 -0.71 -11.05 1.14
C GLU A 50 -1.82 -12.02 0.72
N ILE A 51 -2.89 -11.54 0.06
CA ILE A 51 -3.92 -12.42 -0.54
C ILE A 51 -3.32 -13.29 -1.65
N LEU A 52 -2.54 -12.70 -2.57
CA LEU A 52 -1.90 -13.47 -3.64
C LEU A 52 -0.89 -14.49 -3.09
N LYS A 53 -0.18 -14.15 -2.01
CA LYS A 53 0.77 -15.02 -1.33
C LYS A 53 0.06 -16.17 -0.62
N SER A 54 -1.05 -15.92 0.08
CA SER A 54 -1.83 -16.97 0.76
C SER A 54 -2.41 -17.97 -0.24
N LYS A 55 -2.82 -17.50 -1.42
CA LYS A 55 -3.28 -18.33 -2.55
C LYS A 55 -2.16 -18.96 -3.38
N LYS A 56 -0.88 -18.72 -3.03
CA LYS A 56 0.31 -19.19 -3.77
C LYS A 56 0.36 -18.75 -5.25
N LEU A 57 -0.28 -17.63 -5.56
CA LEU A 57 -0.33 -17.01 -6.89
C LEU A 57 0.82 -16.01 -7.13
N LEU A 58 1.48 -15.60 -6.04
CA LEU A 58 2.62 -14.71 -6.08
C LEU A 58 3.90 -15.44 -6.50
N LYS A 59 4.71 -14.84 -7.37
CA LYS A 59 6.05 -15.36 -7.67
C LYS A 59 6.93 -15.31 -6.42
N ARG A 60 7.73 -16.36 -6.17
CA ARG A 60 8.61 -16.48 -4.99
C ARG A 60 9.48 -15.25 -4.70
N ASN A 61 9.94 -14.55 -5.73
CA ASN A 61 10.86 -13.41 -5.60
C ASN A 61 10.19 -12.05 -5.85
N THR A 62 8.90 -11.92 -5.54
CA THR A 62 8.20 -10.65 -5.72
C THR A 62 8.67 -9.64 -4.67
N SER A 63 9.35 -8.58 -5.11
CA SER A 63 9.83 -7.51 -4.24
C SER A 63 8.72 -6.51 -3.90
N PHE A 64 8.35 -6.41 -2.62
CA PHE A 64 7.34 -5.45 -2.15
C PHE A 64 7.72 -3.99 -2.50
N VAL A 65 9.01 -3.66 -2.37
CA VAL A 65 9.57 -2.35 -2.72
C VAL A 65 9.27 -1.99 -4.18
N ASN A 66 9.41 -2.95 -5.10
CA ASN A 66 9.13 -2.73 -6.51
C ASN A 66 7.63 -2.54 -6.74
N VAL A 67 6.78 -3.32 -6.06
CA VAL A 67 5.32 -3.23 -6.19
C VAL A 67 4.79 -1.86 -5.76
N ILE A 68 5.31 -1.28 -4.66
CA ILE A 68 4.89 0.06 -4.21
C ILE A 68 5.26 1.15 -5.25
N GLN A 69 6.35 0.96 -6.00
CA GLN A 69 6.87 1.95 -6.94
C GLN A 69 6.14 1.99 -8.28
N LEU A 70 5.41 0.93 -8.64
CA LEU A 70 4.63 0.87 -9.87
C LEU A 70 3.64 2.03 -9.97
N SER A 71 3.30 2.42 -11.19
CA SER A 71 2.14 3.31 -11.41
C SER A 71 0.85 2.64 -10.91
N GLU A 72 -0.25 3.38 -10.86
CA GLU A 72 -1.54 2.79 -10.51
C GLU A 72 -1.96 1.75 -11.55
N ASP A 73 -1.96 2.13 -12.83
CA ASP A 73 -2.35 1.26 -13.94
C ASP A 73 -1.50 -0.02 -14.00
N GLU A 74 -0.17 0.11 -13.85
CA GLU A 74 0.72 -1.04 -13.84
C GLU A 74 0.44 -1.99 -12.68
N PHE A 75 0.09 -1.45 -11.51
CA PHE A 75 -0.24 -2.26 -10.35
C PHE A 75 -1.57 -3.00 -10.57
N LEU A 76 -2.60 -2.29 -11.02
CA LEU A 76 -3.91 -2.87 -11.29
C LEU A 76 -3.81 -3.98 -12.34
N ASP A 77 -3.10 -3.74 -13.44
CA ASP A 77 -2.90 -4.75 -14.48
C ASP A 77 -2.16 -6.00 -13.96
N LYS A 78 -0.99 -5.80 -13.33
CA LYS A 78 -0.11 -6.92 -12.93
C LYS A 78 -0.61 -7.71 -11.72
N TYR A 79 -1.35 -7.09 -10.81
CA TYR A 79 -1.69 -7.68 -9.51
C TYR A 79 -3.19 -7.82 -9.24
N ILE A 80 -4.06 -7.24 -10.07
CA ILE A 80 -5.52 -7.42 -9.97
C ILE A 80 -6.06 -8.06 -11.24
N SER A 81 -6.01 -7.35 -12.38
CA SER A 81 -6.62 -7.79 -13.65
C SER A 81 -6.06 -9.11 -14.17
N LYS A 82 -4.76 -9.37 -13.94
CA LYS A 82 -4.10 -10.63 -14.29
C LYS A 82 -4.72 -11.85 -13.60
N TYR A 83 -5.26 -11.70 -12.40
CA TYR A 83 -5.80 -12.78 -11.59
C TYR A 83 -7.34 -12.76 -11.66
N ARG A 84 -7.89 -13.00 -12.86
CA ARG A 84 -9.32 -12.84 -13.16
C ARG A 84 -10.25 -13.54 -12.16
N ASP A 85 -9.92 -14.77 -11.78
CA ASP A 85 -10.72 -15.58 -10.84
C ASP A 85 -10.72 -15.02 -9.39
N ASN A 86 -9.79 -14.12 -9.07
CA ASN A 86 -9.69 -13.47 -7.76
C ASN A 86 -9.83 -11.94 -7.86
N ALA A 87 -10.15 -11.40 -9.04
CA ALA A 87 -10.08 -9.95 -9.30
C ALA A 87 -11.01 -9.16 -8.37
N GLU A 88 -12.20 -9.67 -8.07
CA GLU A 88 -13.14 -9.02 -7.15
C GLU A 88 -12.59 -8.93 -5.73
N GLU A 89 -12.10 -10.03 -5.16
CA GLU A 89 -11.49 -10.08 -3.82
C GLU A 89 -10.26 -9.16 -3.72
N LEU A 90 -9.40 -9.18 -4.75
CA LEU A 90 -8.21 -8.34 -4.81
C LEU A 90 -8.58 -6.85 -4.93
N LEU A 91 -9.62 -6.53 -5.69
CA LEU A 91 -10.13 -5.16 -5.83
C LEU A 91 -10.77 -4.67 -4.53
N ILE A 92 -11.50 -5.53 -3.81
CA ILE A 92 -12.04 -5.22 -2.49
C ILE A 92 -10.90 -4.94 -1.51
N ALA A 93 -9.83 -5.73 -1.51
CA ALA A 93 -8.68 -5.47 -0.65
C ALA A 93 -7.96 -4.15 -1.01
N TYR A 94 -7.81 -3.87 -2.31
CA TYR A 94 -7.23 -2.62 -2.80
C TYR A 94 -8.07 -1.40 -2.41
N LYS A 95 -9.41 -1.49 -2.54
CA LYS A 95 -10.35 -0.42 -2.17
C LYS A 95 -10.63 -0.34 -0.68
N GLY A 96 -10.51 -1.44 0.06
CA GLY A 96 -10.72 -1.48 1.51
C GLY A 96 -9.68 -0.64 2.26
N GLY A 97 -8.47 -0.49 1.70
CA GLY A 97 -7.51 0.49 2.21
C GLY A 97 -7.86 1.96 1.88
N LEU A 98 -8.73 2.20 0.89
CA LEU A 98 -9.27 3.53 0.55
C LEU A 98 -10.50 3.92 1.39
N ALA A 99 -11.24 2.95 1.93
CA ALA A 99 -12.52 3.18 2.64
C ALA A 99 -12.40 3.84 4.03
N ASN A 100 -11.18 4.12 4.52
CA ASN A 100 -10.96 4.85 5.77
C ASN A 100 -10.72 6.36 5.56
N VAL A 101 -10.84 6.85 4.33
CA VAL A 101 -10.64 8.27 3.97
C VAL A 101 -11.88 8.78 3.24
N ASP A 102 -12.95 9.04 3.99
CA ASP A 102 -13.81 10.23 3.87
C ASP A 102 -15.13 10.06 4.62
N THR A 103 -15.21 10.65 5.82
CA THR A 103 -16.35 11.51 6.21
C THR A 103 -15.93 12.38 7.39
N SER A 104 -15.05 13.36 7.13
CA SER A 104 -14.87 14.50 8.02
C SER A 104 -14.56 15.73 7.17
N GLU A 105 -15.59 16.23 6.50
CA GLU A 105 -15.71 17.63 6.07
C GLU A 105 -17.19 17.93 5.83
N GLU A 106 -17.88 18.32 6.91
CA GLU A 106 -19.04 19.21 6.85
C GLU A 106 -19.10 20.00 8.17
N SER A 107 -18.15 20.92 8.34
CA SER A 107 -18.36 22.13 9.11
C SER A 107 -18.54 23.25 8.12
N ASP A 108 -19.79 23.68 7.93
CA ASP A 108 -20.18 25.09 7.80
C ASP A 108 -21.66 25.12 7.38
N ARG A 109 -22.53 25.28 8.38
CA ARG A 109 -23.64 26.25 8.35
C ARG A 109 -24.42 26.23 9.67
N GLU A 110 -24.29 27.39 10.33
CA GLU A 110 -25.17 28.03 11.32
C GLU A 110 -24.91 27.79 12.81
#